data_AF-A0A355DVY7-F1
#
_entry.id   AF-A0A355DVY7-F1
#
_cell.length_a   1.000
_cell.length_b   1.000
_cell.length_c   1.000
_cell.angle_alpha   90.00
_cell.angle_beta   90.00
_cell.angle_gamma   90.00
#
_symmetry.space_group_name_H-M   'P 1'
#
loop_
_entity.id
_entity.type
_entity.pdbx_description
1 polymer ?
#
loop_
_entity_poly.entity_id
_entity_poly.type
_entity_poly.pdbx_seq_one_letter_code
_entity_poly.pdbx_strand_id
1 'polypeptide(L)'
;MTVYKTYKEVRSGFSSEAQARITAGANLIREELKILRTLREVVGISQEELAERLNVKQPYISQLEGRENITLNTLVGVIVALGGSVDITINFPEKAPVCFSRIETLLSVTGAEKQNNP
;
A
#
# COMPACT_ATOMS: atom_id res chain seq x y z
N MET A 1 20.11 -32.64 -5.36
CA MET A 1 20.12 -31.19 -5.67
C MET A 1 18.80 -30.84 -6.34
N THR A 2 18.00 -29.96 -5.74
CA THR A 2 16.77 -29.46 -6.36
C THR A 2 17.12 -28.36 -7.35
N VAL A 3 16.70 -28.49 -8.61
CA VAL A 3 16.94 -27.45 -9.62
C VAL A 3 15.81 -26.44 -9.54
N TYR A 4 16.13 -25.23 -9.09
CA TYR A 4 15.20 -24.11 -9.07
C TYR A 4 15.12 -23.51 -10.46
N LYS A 5 13.89 -23.40 -10.99
CA LYS A 5 13.65 -22.62 -12.20
C LYS A 5 13.36 -21.19 -11.82
N THR A 6 14.08 -20.29 -12.46
CA THR A 6 13.83 -18.85 -12.35
C THR A 6 12.47 -18.52 -12.98
N TYR A 7 11.86 -17.45 -12.52
CA TYR A 7 10.60 -16.95 -13.10
C TYR A 7 10.66 -16.82 -14.63
N LYS A 8 11.83 -16.46 -15.15
CA LYS A 8 12.09 -16.29 -16.59
C LYS A 8 11.99 -17.60 -17.37
N GLU A 9 12.48 -18.70 -16.78
CA GLU A 9 12.47 -20.03 -17.41
C GLU A 9 11.07 -20.66 -17.41
N VAL A 10 10.28 -20.41 -16.37
CA VAL A 10 8.87 -20.83 -16.33
C VAL A 10 8.07 -20.04 -17.37
N ARG A 11 8.34 -18.74 -17.51
CA ARG A 11 7.64 -17.86 -18.45
C ARG A 11 7.88 -18.25 -19.92
N SER A 12 9.09 -18.64 -20.28
CA SER A 12 9.42 -19.10 -21.63
C SER A 12 8.72 -20.40 -22.04
N GLY A 13 8.14 -21.14 -21.09
CA GLY A 13 7.36 -22.35 -21.36
C GLY A 13 5.93 -22.10 -21.84
N PHE A 14 5.43 -20.86 -21.75
CA PHE A 14 4.08 -20.51 -22.22
C PHE A 14 4.05 -20.09 -23.68
N SER A 15 2.97 -20.41 -24.39
CA SER A 15 2.75 -19.93 -25.76
C SER A 15 2.62 -18.39 -25.81
N SER A 16 2.93 -17.81 -26.96
CA SER A 16 2.90 -16.35 -27.17
C SER A 16 1.54 -15.74 -26.82
N GLU A 17 0.44 -16.45 -27.11
CA GLU A 17 -0.92 -16.02 -26.82
C GLU A 17 -1.28 -16.15 -25.33
N ALA A 18 -0.78 -17.18 -24.64
CA ALA A 18 -0.93 -17.32 -23.20
C ALA A 18 -0.17 -16.22 -22.44
N GLN A 19 1.05 -15.87 -22.90
CA GLN A 19 1.82 -14.77 -22.33
C GLN A 19 1.14 -13.41 -22.53
N ALA A 20 0.51 -13.20 -23.69
CA ALA A 20 -0.23 -11.97 -23.99
C ALA A 20 -1.46 -11.80 -23.06
N ARG A 21 -2.26 -12.86 -22.83
CA ARG A 21 -3.39 -12.81 -21.89
C ARG A 21 -2.97 -12.59 -20.44
N ILE A 22 -1.89 -13.25 -19.99
CA ILE A 22 -1.36 -13.10 -18.63
C ILE A 22 -0.84 -11.68 -18.40
N THR A 23 -0.21 -11.07 -19.41
CA THR A 23 0.34 -9.72 -19.31
C THR A 23 -0.76 -8.64 -19.35
N ALA A 24 -1.82 -8.82 -20.15
CA ALA A 24 -2.97 -7.92 -20.16
C ALA A 24 -3.78 -7.98 -18.84
N GLY A 25 -3.99 -9.19 -18.28
CA GLY A 25 -4.57 -9.35 -16.95
C GLY A 25 -3.74 -8.67 -15.85
N ALA A 26 -2.40 -8.78 -15.91
CA ALA A 26 -1.50 -8.12 -14.95
C ALA A 26 -1.41 -6.59 -15.10
N ASN A 27 -1.83 -6.03 -16.25
CA ASN A 27 -1.87 -4.60 -16.51
C ASN A 27 -3.20 -3.95 -16.06
N LEU A 28 -4.35 -4.63 -16.16
CA LEU A 28 -5.57 -4.26 -15.41
C LEU A 28 -5.33 -4.24 -13.89
N ILE A 29 -4.60 -5.23 -13.39
CA ILE A 29 -4.19 -5.36 -11.97
C ILE A 29 -3.19 -4.25 -11.55
N ARG A 30 -2.58 -3.54 -12.52
CA ARG A 30 -1.61 -2.46 -12.34
C ARG A 30 -2.12 -1.07 -12.71
N GLU A 31 -3.28 -0.89 -13.33
CA GLU A 31 -3.78 0.46 -13.67
C GLU A 31 -4.58 1.08 -12.50
N GLU A 32 -5.04 0.24 -11.59
CA GLU A 32 -5.71 0.60 -10.34
C GLU A 32 -4.69 0.74 -9.19
N LEU A 33 -3.49 1.30 -9.46
CA LEU A 33 -2.39 1.43 -8.49
C LEU A 33 -2.89 2.01 -7.19
N LYS A 34 -2.91 1.15 -6.17
CA LYS A 34 -3.50 1.45 -4.88
C LYS A 34 -2.75 2.60 -4.23
N ILE A 35 -3.52 3.49 -3.62
CA ILE A 35 -3.08 4.73 -2.96
C ILE A 35 -1.77 4.51 -2.17
N LEU A 36 -1.65 3.42 -1.41
CA LEU A 36 -0.47 3.10 -0.59
C LEU A 36 0.79 2.80 -1.39
N ARG A 37 0.68 2.03 -2.48
CA ARG A 37 1.82 1.72 -3.34
C ARG A 37 2.35 3.00 -3.99
N THR A 38 1.43 3.82 -4.49
CA THR A 38 1.74 5.12 -5.08
C THR A 38 2.47 6.02 -4.08
N LEU A 39 1.96 6.11 -2.85
CA LEU A 39 2.60 6.89 -1.79
C LEU A 39 4.00 6.38 -1.46
N ARG A 40 4.19 5.06 -1.32
CA ARG A 40 5.52 4.47 -1.07
C ARG A 40 6.50 4.79 -2.20
N GLU A 41 6.05 4.65 -3.44
CA GLU A 41 6.86 4.92 -4.64
C GLU A 41 7.22 6.39 -4.78
N VAL A 42 6.32 7.31 -4.41
CA VAL A 42 6.59 8.77 -4.36
C VAL A 42 7.71 9.09 -3.36
N VAL A 43 7.73 8.42 -2.20
CA VAL A 43 8.78 8.61 -1.19
C VAL A 43 10.09 7.87 -1.56
N GLY A 44 10.04 6.93 -2.51
CA GLY A 44 11.22 6.29 -3.08
C GLY A 44 11.81 5.14 -2.24
N ILE A 45 11.01 4.52 -1.38
CA ILE A 45 11.48 3.44 -0.47
C ILE A 45 10.99 2.05 -0.89
N SER A 46 11.72 1.02 -0.48
CA SER A 46 11.32 -0.38 -0.73
C SER A 46 10.19 -0.82 0.19
N GLN A 47 9.56 -1.97 -0.11
CA GLN A 47 8.55 -2.55 0.78
C GLN A 47 9.17 -3.01 2.10
N GLU A 48 10.42 -3.45 2.07
CA GLU A 48 11.21 -3.82 3.25
C GLU A 48 11.45 -2.59 4.14
N GLU A 49 11.88 -1.46 3.56
CA GLU A 49 12.13 -0.23 4.32
C GLU A 49 10.83 0.35 4.92
N LEU A 50 9.72 0.30 4.17
CA LEU A 50 8.41 0.67 4.72
C LEU A 50 8.00 -0.26 5.88
N ALA A 51 8.29 -1.56 5.76
CA ALA A 51 7.99 -2.53 6.80
C ALA A 51 8.78 -2.24 8.08
N GLU A 52 10.06 -1.88 7.96
CA GLU A 52 10.92 -1.48 9.07
C GLU A 52 10.35 -0.24 9.78
N ARG A 53 9.96 0.80 9.03
CA ARG A 53 9.38 2.02 9.60
C ARG A 53 8.07 1.77 10.35
N LEU A 54 7.28 0.82 9.88
CA LEU A 54 6.02 0.40 10.50
C LEU A 54 6.21 -0.69 11.57
N ASN A 55 7.43 -1.18 11.79
CA ASN A 55 7.75 -2.31 12.66
C ASN A 55 6.89 -3.57 12.37
N VAL A 56 6.77 -3.90 11.08
CA VAL A 56 6.04 -5.07 10.57
C VAL A 56 6.94 -5.88 9.61
N LYS A 57 6.46 -7.04 9.17
CA LYS A 57 7.19 -7.86 8.19
C LYS A 57 6.88 -7.42 6.76
N GLN A 58 7.85 -7.47 5.85
CA GLN A 58 7.64 -7.11 4.43
C GLN A 58 6.44 -7.81 3.75
N PRO A 59 6.13 -9.10 4.00
CA PRO A 59 4.94 -9.72 3.42
C PRO A 59 3.62 -9.04 3.82
N TYR A 60 3.58 -8.40 5.00
CA TYR A 60 2.44 -7.58 5.42
C TYR A 60 2.27 -6.35 4.53
N ILE A 61 3.37 -5.69 4.14
CA ILE A 61 3.35 -4.54 3.21
C ILE A 61 2.91 -4.97 1.82
N SER A 62 3.45 -6.07 1.30
CA SER A 62 3.02 -6.61 0.01
C SER A 62 1.54 -6.96 -0.01
N GLN A 63 0.99 -7.48 1.08
CA GLN A 63 -0.45 -7.72 1.21
C GLN A 63 -1.23 -6.40 1.30
N LEU A 64 -0.75 -5.46 2.10
CA LEU A 64 -1.41 -4.17 2.35
C LEU A 64 -1.55 -3.36 1.05
N GLU A 65 -0.50 -3.28 0.24
CA GLU A 65 -0.53 -2.64 -1.08
C GLU A 65 -1.44 -3.36 -2.08
N GLY A 66 -1.78 -4.61 -1.82
CA GLY A 66 -2.70 -5.42 -2.61
C GLY A 66 -4.15 -5.37 -2.15
N ARG A 67 -4.52 -4.66 -1.07
CA ARG A 67 -5.91 -4.62 -0.54
C ARG A 67 -6.74 -3.50 -1.15
N GLU A 68 -7.97 -3.80 -1.58
CA GLU A 68 -8.93 -2.80 -2.12
C GLU A 68 -9.60 -1.96 -1.03
N ASN A 69 -9.76 -2.52 0.16
CA ASN A 69 -10.37 -1.84 1.30
C ASN A 69 -9.37 -1.79 2.47
N ILE A 70 -8.97 -0.59 2.85
CA ILE A 70 -8.08 -0.30 3.99
C ILE A 70 -8.77 0.67 4.92
N THR A 71 -8.52 0.55 6.22
CA THR A 71 -9.06 1.51 7.18
C THR A 71 -8.37 2.86 7.01
N LEU A 72 -9.08 3.96 7.27
CA LEU A 72 -8.50 5.30 7.26
C LEU A 72 -7.32 5.41 8.24
N ASN A 73 -7.41 4.74 9.41
CA ASN A 73 -6.31 4.70 10.37
C ASN A 73 -5.05 4.02 9.81
N THR A 74 -5.22 2.92 9.05
CA THR A 74 -4.10 2.26 8.38
C THR A 74 -3.49 3.15 7.30
N LEU A 75 -4.33 3.78 6.46
CA LEU A 75 -3.87 4.71 5.42
C LEU A 75 -3.06 5.86 6.02
N VAL A 76 -3.61 6.51 7.06
CA VAL A 76 -2.96 7.60 7.78
C VAL A 76 -1.67 7.12 8.45
N GLY A 77 -1.68 5.96 9.10
CA GLY A 77 -0.48 5.40 9.72
C GLY A 77 0.66 5.17 8.73
N VAL A 78 0.36 4.67 7.52
CA VAL A 78 1.36 4.52 6.45
C VAL A 78 1.85 5.89 5.98
N ILE A 79 0.96 6.86 5.74
CA ILE A 79 1.34 8.21 5.31
C ILE A 79 2.25 8.88 6.33
N VAL A 80 1.95 8.75 7.62
CA VAL A 80 2.77 9.30 8.72
C VAL A 80 4.13 8.60 8.81
N ALA A 81 4.17 7.27 8.65
CA ALA A 81 5.44 6.52 8.61
C ALA A 81 6.31 6.90 7.41
N LEU A 82 5.69 7.36 6.33
CA LEU A 82 6.34 7.94 5.16
C LEU A 82 6.76 9.40 5.37
N GLY A 83 6.40 10.03 6.49
CA GLY A 83 6.71 11.42 6.82
C GLY A 83 5.70 12.44 6.27
N GLY A 84 4.55 11.99 5.78
CA GLY A 84 3.47 12.84 5.28
C GLY A 84 2.47 13.25 6.36
N SER A 85 1.64 14.24 6.03
CA SER A 85 0.46 14.66 6.80
C SER A 85 -0.81 14.43 5.98
N VAL A 86 -1.96 14.33 6.65
CA VAL A 86 -3.24 14.07 6.00
C VAL A 86 -4.24 15.18 6.31
N ASP A 87 -4.72 15.80 5.24
CA ASP A 87 -5.83 16.75 5.28
C ASP A 87 -7.07 16.09 4.67
N ILE A 88 -8.23 16.27 5.29
CA ILE A 88 -9.52 15.77 4.79
C ILE A 88 -10.40 16.93 4.38
N THR A 89 -10.86 16.89 3.13
CA THR A 89 -11.85 17.84 2.59
C THR A 89 -13.19 17.15 2.45
N ILE A 90 -14.22 17.73 3.09
CA ILE A 90 -15.62 17.30 2.97
C ILE A 90 -16.31 18.22 1.97
N ASN A 91 -16.77 17.65 0.85
CA ASN A 91 -17.50 18.38 -0.19
C ASN A 91 -19.01 18.19 0.01
N PHE A 92 -19.74 19.30 -0.02
CA PHE A 92 -21.20 19.32 0.01
C PHE A 92 -21.71 19.87 -1.34
N PRO A 93 -22.74 19.27 -1.97
CA PRO A 93 -23.24 19.75 -3.26
C PRO A 93 -23.70 21.22 -3.26
N GLU A 94 -24.21 21.71 -2.13
CA GLU A 94 -24.83 23.03 -2.00
C GLU A 94 -24.11 23.95 -1.00
N LYS A 95 -22.97 23.53 -0.43
CA LYS A 95 -22.24 24.32 0.58
C LYS A 95 -20.75 24.37 0.25
N ALA A 96 -20.09 25.39 0.78
CA ALA A 96 -18.63 25.48 0.68
C ALA A 96 -17.97 24.23 1.30
N PRO A 97 -16.92 23.69 0.67
CA PRO A 97 -16.14 22.58 1.24
C PRO A 97 -15.56 22.94 2.60
N VAL A 98 -15.50 21.95 3.48
CA VAL A 98 -14.85 22.09 4.80
C VAL A 98 -13.59 21.25 4.81
N CYS A 99 -12.45 21.88 5.07
CA CYS A 99 -11.16 21.21 5.19
C CYS A 99 -10.77 21.06 6.66
N PHE A 100 -10.34 19.85 7.03
CA PHE A 100 -9.73 19.53 8.30
C PHE A 100 -8.27 19.19 8.04
N SER A 101 -7.36 20.05 8.51
CA SER A 101 -5.93 19.80 8.34
C SER A 101 -5.35 18.93 9.45
N ARG A 102 -4.32 18.16 9.10
CA ARG A 102 -3.52 17.35 10.02
C ARG A 102 -4.34 16.39 10.88
N ILE A 103 -5.29 15.70 10.26
CA ILE A 103 -6.19 14.77 10.95
C ILE A 103 -5.45 13.56 11.54
N GLU A 104 -4.18 13.33 11.16
CA GLU A 104 -3.34 12.32 11.81
C GLU A 104 -3.21 12.55 13.31
N THR A 105 -3.28 13.79 13.79
CA THR A 105 -3.21 14.09 15.23
C THR A 105 -4.44 13.63 15.99
N LEU A 106 -5.59 13.53 15.34
CA LEU A 106 -6.81 13.01 15.95
C LEU A 106 -6.77 11.48 16.05
N LEU A 107 -6.23 10.83 15.02
CA LEU A 107 -6.21 9.37 14.91
C LEU A 107 -5.06 8.72 15.70
N SER A 108 -3.94 9.44 15.85
CA SER A 108 -2.77 8.97 16.63
C SER A 108 -2.97 9.07 18.15
N VAL A 109 -3.98 9.79 18.64
CA VAL A 109 -4.30 9.88 20.08
C VAL A 109 -4.78 8.54 20.66
N THR A 110 -5.17 7.57 19.82
CA THR A 110 -5.68 6.26 20.25
C THR A 110 -4.58 5.18 20.36
N GLY A 111 -3.30 5.54 20.28
CA GLY A 111 -2.17 4.59 20.17
C GLY A 111 -1.25 4.44 21.38
N ALA A 112 -1.60 4.98 22.56
CA ALA A 112 -0.80 4.87 23.77
C ALA A 112 -1.31 3.77 24.74
N GLU A 113 -1.78 2.64 24.23
CA GLU A 113 -1.81 1.39 25.00
C GLU A 113 -0.99 0.34 24.27
N LYS A 114 0.32 0.36 24.53
CA LYS A 114 1.16 -0.83 24.43
C LYS A 114 0.60 -1.87 25.41
N GLN A 115 -0.32 -2.72 24.96
CA GLN A 115 -0.47 -4.02 25.60
C GLN A 115 0.69 -4.92 25.13
N ASN A 116 1.68 -4.99 26.01
CA ASN A 116 2.51 -6.17 26.22
C ASN A 116 1.69 -7.45 26.04
N ASN A 117 2.22 -8.42 25.30
CA ASN A 117 2.16 -9.82 25.71
C ASN A 117 3.22 -10.65 24.93
N PRO A 118 3.62 -11.82 25.44
CA PRO A 118 5.01 -12.26 25.62
C PRO A 118 5.51 -13.17 24.49
#